data_AF-A0AAV5UPB4-F1
#
_entry.id   AF-A0AAV5UPB4-F1
#
_cell.length_a   1.000
_cell.length_b   1.000
_cell.length_c   1.000
_cell.angle_alpha   90.00
_cell.angle_beta   90.00
_cell.angle_gamma   90.00
#
_symmetry.space_group_name_H-M   'P 1'
#
loop_
_entity.id
_entity.type
_entity.pdbx_description
1 polymer ?
#
loop_
_entity_poly.entity_id
_entity_poly.type
_entity_poly.pdbx_seq_one_letter_code
_entity_poly.pdbx_strand_id
1 'polypeptide(L)'
;MRTVFQNKIVFYDIGLEDAQVEELSNVCNLEVRKFAFQRFPDFVSNLKGYHFKPIIMAEMFREFEHFWIIDTSVRFFDIDPFLHHFYANIASGEIETVAMRHPVSHSIF
;
A
#
# COMPACT_ATOMS: atom_id res chain seq x y z
N MET A 1 -6.24 -19.14 -13.00
CA MET A 1 -6.72 -17.79 -12.66
C MET A 1 -5.78 -17.27 -11.57
N ARG A 2 -5.10 -16.13 -11.77
CA ARG A 2 -4.14 -15.57 -10.79
C ARG A 2 -4.92 -14.91 -9.63
N THR A 3 -5.38 -15.71 -8.67
CA THR A 3 -6.18 -15.27 -7.51
C THR A 3 -5.36 -15.30 -6.23
N VAL A 4 -4.25 -14.56 -6.22
CA VAL A 4 -3.31 -14.55 -5.09
C VAL A 4 -3.73 -13.51 -4.04
N PHE A 5 -4.20 -12.34 -4.47
CA PHE A 5 -4.75 -11.30 -3.58
C PHE A 5 -6.24 -11.10 -3.84
N GLN A 6 -7.06 -11.51 -2.87
CA GLN A 6 -8.52 -11.33 -2.90
C GLN A 6 -8.97 -10.01 -2.25
N ASN A 7 -8.09 -9.39 -1.46
CA ASN A 7 -8.39 -8.12 -0.80
C ASN A 7 -8.33 -6.95 -1.77
N LYS A 8 -9.10 -5.91 -1.46
CA LYS A 8 -9.03 -4.62 -2.11
C LYS A 8 -7.63 -4.01 -1.89
N ILE A 9 -7.01 -3.56 -2.97
CA ILE A 9 -5.73 -2.85 -2.97
C ILE A 9 -6.04 -1.38 -3.28
N VAL A 10 -5.70 -0.48 -2.36
CA VAL A 10 -5.76 0.96 -2.61
C VAL A 10 -4.35 1.46 -2.91
N PHE A 11 -4.15 1.92 -4.14
CA PHE A 11 -2.87 2.48 -4.58
C PHE A 11 -2.99 4.00 -4.68
N TYR A 12 -2.18 4.72 -3.90
CA TYR A 12 -2.12 6.17 -3.99
C TYR A 12 -1.12 6.60 -5.06
N ASP A 13 -1.64 7.19 -6.13
CA ASP A 13 -0.88 7.88 -7.16
C ASP A 13 -0.38 9.23 -6.61
N ILE A 14 0.94 9.34 -6.52
CA ILE A 14 1.68 10.52 -6.05
C ILE A 14 2.42 11.26 -7.17
N GLY A 15 2.09 10.99 -8.44
CA GLY A 15 2.72 11.64 -9.59
C GLY A 15 3.06 10.69 -10.75
N LEU A 16 2.26 9.64 -10.95
CA LEU A 16 2.35 8.76 -12.11
C LEU A 16 1.99 9.52 -13.39
N GLU A 17 2.64 9.13 -14.48
CA GLU A 17 2.26 9.51 -15.84
C GLU A 17 1.04 8.71 -16.30
N ASP A 18 0.28 9.24 -17.26
CA ASP A 18 -0.96 8.60 -17.74
C ASP A 18 -0.72 7.18 -18.26
N ALA A 19 0.41 6.94 -18.95
CA ALA A 19 0.80 5.61 -19.41
C ALA A 19 1.04 4.63 -18.24
N GLN A 20 1.60 5.10 -17.13
CA GLN A 20 1.84 4.28 -15.94
C GLN A 20 0.52 3.96 -15.22
N VAL A 21 -0.43 4.89 -15.21
CA VAL A 21 -1.78 4.65 -14.69
C VAL A 21 -2.52 3.63 -15.57
N GLU A 22 -2.34 3.69 -16.90
CA GLU A 22 -2.92 2.73 -17.83
C GLU A 22 -2.39 1.31 -17.59
N GLU A 23 -1.09 1.14 -17.29
CA GLU A 23 -0.53 -0.17 -16.93
C GLU A 23 -1.20 -0.80 -15.71
N LEU A 24 -1.62 0.02 -14.74
CA LEU A 24 -2.30 -0.43 -13.52
C LEU A 24 -3.73 -0.91 -13.77
N SER A 25 -4.35 -0.54 -14.90
CA SER A 25 -5.74 -0.91 -15.22
C SER A 25 -5.98 -2.43 -15.30
N ASN A 26 -4.93 -3.21 -15.57
CA ASN A 26 -4.99 -4.65 -15.70
C ASN A 26 -4.81 -5.40 -14.38
N VAL A 27 -4.62 -4.70 -13.26
CA VAL A 27 -4.42 -5.31 -11.94
C VAL A 27 -5.77 -5.56 -11.28
N CYS A 28 -6.04 -6.82 -10.94
CA CYS A 28 -7.27 -7.20 -10.23
C CYS A 28 -7.34 -6.57 -8.83
N ASN A 29 -8.56 -6.21 -8.40
CA ASN A 29 -8.86 -5.68 -7.07
C ASN A 29 -8.11 -4.37 -6.72
N LEU A 30 -7.59 -3.66 -7.73
CA LEU A 30 -6.86 -2.41 -7.55
C LEU A 30 -7.79 -1.20 -7.71
N GLU A 31 -7.75 -0.29 -6.74
CA GLU A 31 -8.30 1.06 -6.82
C GLU A 31 -7.16 2.07 -6.79
N VAL A 32 -7.01 2.85 -7.87
CA VAL A 32 -6.01 3.92 -7.94
C VAL A 32 -6.64 5.23 -7.47
N ARG A 33 -5.99 5.92 -6.53
CA ARG A 33 -6.41 7.21 -5.99
C ARG A 33 -5.34 8.26 -6.17
N LYS A 34 -5.67 9.38 -6.80
CA LYS A 34 -4.73 10.50 -6.95
C LYS A 34 -4.60 11.27 -5.63
N PHE A 35 -3.38 11.44 -5.15
CA PHE A 35 -3.10 12.24 -3.97
C PHE A 35 -3.26 13.73 -4.30
N ALA A 36 -4.18 14.39 -3.59
CA ALA A 36 -4.54 15.78 -3.84
C ALA A 36 -3.55 16.74 -3.17
N PHE A 37 -2.31 16.82 -3.67
CA PHE A 37 -1.24 17.68 -3.15
C PHE A 37 -1.68 19.14 -2.95
N GLN A 38 -2.57 19.65 -3.80
CA GLN A 38 -3.06 21.03 -3.77
C GLN A 38 -3.84 21.38 -2.49
N ARG A 39 -4.25 20.38 -1.70
CA ARG A 39 -4.95 20.57 -0.42
C ARG A 39 -4.00 20.82 0.75
N PHE A 40 -2.69 20.67 0.55
CA PHE A 40 -1.69 20.67 1.60
C PHE A 40 -0.61 21.73 1.34
N PRO A 41 0.15 22.15 2.37
CA PRO A 41 1.27 23.08 2.18
C PRO A 41 2.33 22.52 1.23
N ASP A 42 3.06 23.40 0.55
CA ASP A 42 4.02 23.07 -0.51
C ASP A 42 5.06 22.01 -0.11
N PHE A 43 5.46 21.97 1.16
CA PHE A 43 6.44 20.99 1.64
C PHE A 43 5.93 19.54 1.52
N VAL A 44 4.62 19.30 1.48
CA VAL A 44 4.04 17.96 1.31
C VAL A 44 4.30 17.41 -0.10
N SER A 45 4.36 18.30 -1.09
CA SER A 45 4.69 17.96 -2.47
C SER A 45 6.16 17.57 -2.65
N ASN A 46 7.03 17.83 -1.67
CA ASN A 46 8.40 17.31 -1.67
C ASN A 46 8.40 15.81 -1.30
N LEU A 47 8.37 14.96 -2.33
CA LEU A 47 8.34 13.50 -2.16
C LEU A 47 9.53 12.95 -1.36
N LYS A 48 10.70 13.62 -1.39
CA LYS A 48 11.88 13.20 -0.60
C LYS A 48 11.70 13.41 0.91
N GLY A 49 10.78 14.27 1.32
CA GLY A 49 10.41 14.46 2.72
C GLY A 49 9.40 13.43 3.21
N TYR A 50 8.79 12.66 2.30
CA TYR A 50 7.80 11.61 2.59
C TYR A 50 6.61 12.04 3.46
N HIS A 51 6.35 13.35 3.58
CA HIS A 51 5.30 13.92 4.41
C HIS A 51 3.89 13.48 3.98
N PHE A 52 3.73 13.06 2.73
CA PHE A 52 2.49 12.50 2.21
C PHE A 52 2.12 11.15 2.85
N LYS A 53 3.10 10.35 3.30
CA LYS A 53 2.87 9.02 3.88
C LYS A 53 1.88 9.07 5.07
N PRO A 54 2.15 9.80 6.17
CA PRO A 54 1.22 9.86 7.30
C PRO A 54 -0.16 10.44 6.95
N ILE A 55 -0.25 11.32 5.94
CA ILE A 55 -1.54 11.87 5.47
C ILE A 55 -2.37 10.77 4.81
N ILE A 56 -1.77 9.99 3.91
CA ILE A 56 -2.42 8.82 3.30
C ILE A 56 -2.89 7.84 4.38
N MET A 57 -2.05 7.55 5.38
CA MET A 57 -2.45 6.67 6.48
C MET A 57 -3.68 7.20 7.20
N ALA A 58 -3.70 8.50 7.54
CA ALA A 58 -4.83 9.14 8.20
C ALA A 58 -6.10 9.10 7.34
N GLU A 59 -5.99 9.25 6.02
CA GLU A 59 -7.13 9.07 5.11
C GLU A 59 -7.64 7.62 5.13
N MET A 60 -6.75 6.63 5.12
CA MET A 60 -7.13 5.21 5.18
C MET A 60 -7.77 4.84 6.52
N PHE A 61 -7.26 5.34 7.65
CA PHE A 61 -7.86 5.13 8.97
C PHE A 61 -9.28 5.68 9.10
N ARG A 62 -9.68 6.64 8.25
CA ARG A 62 -11.05 7.16 8.24
C ARG A 62 -12.04 6.30 7.47
N GLU A 63 -11.54 5.44 6.57
CA GLU A 63 -12.36 4.61 5.68
C GLU A 63 -12.36 3.14 6.08
N PHE A 64 -11.22 2.63 6.57
CA PHE A 64 -11.02 1.22 6.88
C PHE A 64 -10.71 1.03 8.36
N GLU A 65 -11.44 0.12 9.00
CA GLU A 65 -11.17 -0.28 10.39
C GLU A 65 -9.84 -1.04 10.50
N HIS A 66 -9.50 -1.82 9.47
CA HIS A 66 -8.31 -2.66 9.43
C HIS A 66 -7.70 -2.61 8.03
N PHE A 67 -6.42 -2.28 7.91
CA PHE A 67 -5.70 -2.28 6.64
C PHE A 67 -4.20 -2.50 6.84
N TRP A 68 -3.56 -2.94 5.77
CA TRP A 68 -2.12 -3.09 5.70
C TRP A 68 -1.52 -1.94 4.89
N ILE A 69 -0.36 -1.46 5.32
CA ILE A 69 0.39 -0.44 4.60
C ILE A 69 1.65 -1.09 4.09
N ILE A 70 1.83 -1.05 2.78
CA ILE A 70 2.91 -1.73 2.08
C ILE A 70 3.62 -0.67 1.23
N ASP A 71 4.93 -0.57 1.38
CA ASP A 71 5.74 0.30 0.53
C ASP A 71 5.83 -0.29 -0.89
N THR A 72 5.84 0.56 -1.91
CA THR A 72 5.85 0.12 -3.32
C THR A 72 7.13 -0.64 -3.70
N SER A 73 8.19 -0.53 -2.89
CA SER A 73 9.43 -1.28 -3.06
C SER A 73 9.32 -2.75 -2.62
N VAL A 74 8.28 -3.12 -1.86
CA VAL A 74 8.10 -4.49 -1.36
C VAL A 74 7.76 -5.45 -2.50
N ARG A 75 8.44 -6.59 -2.52
CA ARG A 75 8.18 -7.70 -3.45
C ARG A 75 7.82 -8.95 -2.67
N PHE A 76 6.75 -9.61 -3.09
CA PHE A 76 6.34 -10.90 -2.54
C PHE A 76 6.91 -12.03 -3.38
N PHE A 77 7.52 -13.01 -2.73
CA PHE A 77 8.04 -14.24 -3.33
C PHE A 77 7.33 -15.43 -2.67
N ASP A 78 7.22 -16.56 -3.39
CA ASP A 78 6.61 -17.81 -2.89
C ASP A 78 5.23 -17.60 -2.24
N ILE A 79 4.37 -16.93 -3.01
CA ILE A 79 3.20 -16.21 -2.51
C ILE A 79 2.09 -17.15 -2.00
N ASP A 80 1.91 -18.33 -2.60
CA ASP A 80 0.78 -19.21 -2.27
C ASP A 80 0.88 -19.80 -0.84
N PRO A 81 1.96 -20.51 -0.45
CA PRO A 81 2.06 -21.05 0.91
C PRO A 81 2.10 -19.94 1.96
N PHE A 82 2.82 -18.85 1.65
CA PHE A 82 2.98 -17.72 2.55
C PHE A 82 1.64 -17.00 2.81
N LEU A 83 0.88 -16.66 1.76
CA LEU A 83 -0.40 -15.99 1.93
C LEU A 83 -1.44 -16.87 2.58
N HIS A 84 -1.46 -18.18 2.29
CA HIS A 84 -2.36 -19.10 3.00
C HIS A 84 -2.10 -19.09 4.51
N HIS A 85 -0.83 -19.15 4.93
CA HIS A 85 -0.47 -19.06 6.34
C HIS A 85 -0.81 -17.69 6.94
N PHE A 86 -0.45 -16.61 6.23
CA PHE A 86 -0.73 -15.24 6.64
C PHE A 86 -2.24 -14.99 6.85
N TYR A 87 -3.07 -15.40 5.90
CA TYR A 87 -4.53 -15.29 6.02
C TYR A 87 -5.08 -16.17 7.15
N ALA A 88 -4.52 -17.36 7.36
CA ALA A 88 -4.91 -18.21 8.48
C ALA A 88 -4.61 -17.55 9.85
N ASN A 89 -3.44 -16.93 9.99
CA ASN A 89 -3.03 -16.19 11.20
C ASN A 89 -3.95 -14.99 11.46
N ILE A 90 -4.26 -14.20 10.43
CA ILE A 90 -5.18 -13.07 10.57
C ILE A 90 -6.57 -13.56 10.99
N ALA A 91 -7.10 -14.60 10.34
CA ALA A 91 -8.44 -15.11 10.60
C ALA A 91 -8.57 -15.77 11.98
N SER A 92 -7.48 -16.34 12.53
CA SER A 92 -7.45 -16.91 13.87
C SER A 92 -7.33 -15.87 14.99
N GLY A 93 -7.12 -14.59 14.64
CA GLY A 93 -6.88 -13.52 15.60
C GLY A 93 -5.45 -13.53 16.16
N GLU A 94 -4.53 -14.26 15.51
CA GLU A 94 -3.12 -14.21 15.86
C GLU A 94 -2.58 -12.84 15.44
N ILE A 95 -2.18 -12.05 16.44
CA ILE A 95 -1.62 -10.72 16.20
C ILE A 95 -0.22 -10.90 15.61
N GLU A 96 -0.09 -10.83 14.29
CA GLU A 96 1.22 -10.60 13.67
C GLU A 96 1.64 -9.16 14.02
N THR A 97 2.53 -9.04 15.02
CA THR A 97 3.23 -7.79 15.32
C THR A 97 3.76 -7.20 14.04
N VAL A 98 3.42 -5.93 13.77
CA VAL A 98 3.95 -5.05 12.71
C VAL A 98 5.18 -5.69 12.05
N ALA A 99 4.95 -6.39 10.94
CA ALA A 99 6.03 -7.08 10.24
C ALA A 99 6.84 -6.04 9.45
N MET A 100 7.72 -5.30 10.14
CA MET A 100 8.79 -4.53 9.49
C MET A 100 9.78 -5.53 8.89
N ARG A 101 9.47 -6.01 7.68
CA ARG A 101 10.37 -6.88 6.92
C ARG A 101 11.35 -5.99 6.17
N HIS A 102 12.57 -5.90 6.71
CA HIS A 102 13.75 -5.16 6.22
C HIS A 102 13.44 -3.87 5.44
N PRO A 103 13.58 -2.69 6.07
CA PRO A 103 13.55 -1.44 5.32
C PRO A 103 14.65 -1.48 4.24
N VAL A 104 14.28 -1.24 2.98
CA VAL A 104 15.24 -0.65 2.04
C VAL A 104 15.79 0.61 2.72
N SER A 105 17.08 0.89 2.55
CA SER A 105 17.83 1.94 3.26
C SER A 105 17.26 3.36 3.15
N HIS A 106 16.13 3.56 2.47
CA HIS A 106 15.41 4.81 2.27
C HIS A 106 13.93 4.75 2.71
N SER A 107 13.49 3.66 3.36
CA SER A 107 12.17 3.55 3.98
C SER A 107 12.21 4.19 5.36
N ILE A 108 11.38 5.21 5.58
CA ILE A 108 11.08 5.73 6.93
C ILE A 108 9.87 5.03 7.58
N PHE A 109 9.71 3.75 7.26
CA PHE A 109 9.25 2.75 8.22
C PHE A 109 10.35 1.71 8.34
#